data_AF-A0A842R420-F1
#
_entry.id   AF-A0A842R420-F1
#
_cell.length_a   1.000
_cell.length_b   1.000
_cell.length_c   1.000
_cell.angle_alpha   90.00
_cell.angle_beta   90.00
_cell.angle_gamma   90.00
#
_symmetry.space_group_name_H-M   'P 1'
#
loop_
_entity.id
_entity.type
_entity.pdbx_description
1 polymer ?
#
loop_
_entity_poly.entity_id
_entity_poly.type
_entity_poly.pdbx_seq_one_letter_code
_entity_poly.pdbx_strand_id
1 'polypeptide(L)'
;MNYTPDTKQLVTSAEDLLASNELDGAILNYKKAANQLMEKGSYIEVFLIYKQIIDILKKQAKFGEAITTILGVAKKLVDLNIQEEAAKFYKFAGNVSYEVQDYLNASEYYEKASDLFLEVSKRDDNPDMRKLSGILLIKSSESLSRVHNKKEKSETLILRGIYLYSGLKSKIPELESKLTEHLKSNKFETSLKIAGELTQIMDEVISDLKVVDDFPVEHLQDMVRVRLEHYSSEYTFLAYLVNRQLPLGTDNPKYGKKANQKLERIIERLKGLMALDHDKEDVDRYCFDGMLLAIYNDLEDNSKNDALVQSFTESFQVDLIRQVEENQYFKAMVRIQKYGLELAKQAIRELSLGKFSRIKSLFMKLLFA
;
A
#
# COMPACT_ATOMS: atom_id res chain seq x y z
N MET A 1 -58.16 0.77 8.02
CA MET A 1 -56.96 1.05 7.20
C MET A 1 -55.78 1.07 8.15
N ASN A 2 -54.83 0.15 8.01
CA ASN A 2 -53.60 0.19 8.81
C ASN A 2 -52.72 1.31 8.26
N TYR A 3 -52.47 2.32 9.09
CA TYR A 3 -51.59 3.44 8.77
C TYR A 3 -50.15 2.92 8.70
N THR A 4 -49.53 2.98 7.53
CA THR A 4 -48.10 2.74 7.36
C THR A 4 -47.40 4.10 7.39
N PRO A 5 -46.57 4.39 8.41
CA PRO A 5 -45.85 5.65 8.49
C PRO A 5 -44.99 5.87 7.24
N ASP A 6 -44.94 7.12 6.78
CA ASP A 6 -44.08 7.46 5.65
C ASP A 6 -42.59 7.44 6.06
N THR A 7 -41.71 7.49 5.06
CA THR A 7 -40.26 7.37 5.28
C THR A 7 -39.73 8.47 6.19
N LYS A 8 -40.24 9.71 6.06
CA LYS A 8 -39.77 10.86 6.82
C LYS A 8 -40.16 10.73 8.29
N GLN A 9 -41.39 10.29 8.55
CA GLN A 9 -41.87 10.02 9.90
C GLN A 9 -41.07 8.91 10.59
N LEU A 10 -40.70 7.86 9.87
CA LEU A 10 -39.85 6.80 10.40
C LEU A 10 -38.46 7.31 10.77
N VAL A 11 -37.86 8.18 9.95
CA VAL A 11 -36.56 8.80 10.23
C VAL A 11 -36.64 9.73 11.44
N THR A 12 -37.61 10.64 11.48
CA THR A 12 -37.80 11.54 12.64
C THR A 12 -38.04 10.75 13.93
N SER A 13 -38.89 9.73 13.88
CA SER A 13 -39.12 8.88 15.05
C SER A 13 -37.85 8.11 15.47
N ALA A 14 -37.00 7.69 14.53
CA ALA A 14 -35.72 7.07 14.86
C ALA A 14 -34.76 8.06 15.53
N GLU A 15 -34.73 9.31 15.09
CA GLU A 15 -33.92 10.38 15.69
C GLU A 15 -34.38 10.72 17.11
N ASP A 16 -35.70 10.79 17.35
CA ASP A 16 -36.27 11.02 18.69
C ASP A 16 -35.92 9.88 19.66
N LEU A 17 -36.01 8.63 19.19
CA LEU A 17 -35.61 7.45 19.95
C LEU A 17 -34.11 7.45 20.24
N LEU A 18 -33.29 7.85 19.25
CA LEU A 18 -31.85 7.99 19.43
C LEU A 18 -31.49 9.05 20.49
N ALA A 19 -32.18 10.19 20.47
CA ALA A 19 -32.04 11.26 21.47
C ALA A 19 -32.44 10.79 22.88
N SER A 20 -33.40 9.86 22.96
CA SER A 20 -33.88 9.26 24.21
C SER A 20 -33.06 8.02 24.62
N ASN A 21 -31.97 7.71 23.91
CA ASN A 21 -31.13 6.51 24.10
C ASN A 21 -31.85 5.16 23.93
N GLU A 22 -32.99 5.14 23.21
CA GLU A 22 -33.74 3.95 22.83
C GLU A 22 -33.19 3.34 21.52
N LEU A 23 -31.95 2.85 21.59
CA LEU A 23 -31.13 2.50 20.42
C LEU A 23 -31.75 1.41 19.52
N ASP A 24 -32.31 0.34 20.11
CA ASP A 24 -32.89 -0.76 19.33
C ASP A 24 -34.17 -0.33 18.61
N GLY A 25 -34.96 0.57 19.23
CA GLY A 25 -36.13 1.20 18.62
C GLY A 25 -35.75 2.11 17.45
N ALA A 26 -34.68 2.91 17.62
CA ALA A 26 -34.13 3.73 16.56
C ALA A 26 -33.68 2.89 15.36
N ILE A 27 -32.91 1.80 15.60
CA ILE A 27 -32.49 0.86 14.56
C ILE A 27 -33.70 0.27 13.82
N LEU A 28 -34.75 -0.13 14.54
CA LEU A 28 -35.95 -0.69 13.93
C LEU A 28 -36.63 0.30 12.98
N ASN A 29 -36.78 1.56 13.41
CA ASN A 29 -37.40 2.60 12.59
C ASN A 29 -36.54 2.98 11.38
N TYR A 30 -35.22 3.07 11.56
CA TYR A 30 -34.29 3.24 10.44
C TYR A 30 -34.35 2.08 9.43
N LYS A 31 -34.37 0.82 9.88
CA LYS A 31 -34.50 -0.35 8.98
C LYS A 31 -35.80 -0.29 8.17
N LYS A 32 -36.91 0.10 8.79
CA LYS A 32 -38.21 0.30 8.08
C LYS A 32 -38.10 1.41 7.04
N ALA A 33 -37.53 2.55 7.39
CA ALA A 33 -37.33 3.67 6.46
C ALA A 33 -36.44 3.26 5.27
N ALA A 34 -35.32 2.60 5.55
CA ALA A 34 -34.39 2.14 4.51
C ALA A 34 -35.03 1.12 3.55
N ASN A 35 -35.92 0.24 4.04
CA ASN A 35 -36.66 -0.67 3.16
C ASN A 35 -37.59 0.09 2.20
N GLN A 36 -38.33 1.09 2.69
CA GLN A 36 -39.17 1.93 1.82
C GLN A 36 -38.35 2.71 0.78
N LEU A 37 -37.17 3.21 1.16
CA LEU A 37 -36.26 3.90 0.24
C LEU A 37 -35.67 2.95 -0.81
N MET A 38 -35.32 1.73 -0.40
CA MET A 38 -34.81 0.70 -1.30
C MET A 38 -35.85 0.34 -2.36
N GLU A 39 -37.12 0.20 -1.98
CA GLU A 39 -38.23 -0.06 -2.91
C GLU A 39 -38.47 1.09 -3.90
N LYS A 40 -38.19 2.32 -3.49
CA LYS A 40 -38.31 3.53 -4.33
C LYS A 40 -37.09 3.78 -5.23
N GLY A 41 -36.01 3.01 -5.06
CA GLY A 41 -34.75 3.23 -5.78
C GLY A 41 -33.89 4.38 -5.24
N SER A 42 -34.18 4.87 -4.03
CA SER A 42 -33.44 5.95 -3.37
C SER A 42 -32.15 5.46 -2.70
N TYR A 43 -31.22 4.88 -3.46
CA TYR A 43 -30.09 4.13 -2.89
C TYR A 43 -29.06 4.98 -2.11
N ILE A 44 -28.91 6.26 -2.47
CA ILE A 44 -28.08 7.21 -1.72
C ILE A 44 -28.63 7.41 -0.30
N GLU A 45 -29.95 7.59 -0.19
CA GLU A 45 -30.63 7.80 1.09
C GLU A 45 -30.60 6.51 1.94
N VAL A 46 -30.71 5.34 1.30
CA VAL A 46 -30.49 4.03 1.94
C VAL A 46 -29.11 3.98 2.59
N PHE A 47 -28.05 4.38 1.88
CA PHE A 47 -26.69 4.38 2.43
C PHE A 47 -26.57 5.27 3.67
N LEU A 48 -27.15 6.47 3.63
CA LEU A 48 -27.13 7.40 4.76
C LEU A 48 -27.84 6.84 5.99
N ILE A 49 -29.01 6.20 5.82
CA ILE A 49 -29.74 5.57 6.93
C ILE A 49 -28.94 4.40 7.52
N TYR A 50 -28.37 3.53 6.68
CA TYR A 50 -27.58 2.42 7.19
C TYR A 50 -26.31 2.88 7.89
N LYS A 51 -25.69 4.00 7.47
CA LYS A 51 -24.59 4.61 8.21
C LYS A 51 -24.99 4.92 9.66
N GLN A 52 -26.17 5.50 9.88
CA GLN A 52 -26.70 5.76 11.23
C GLN A 52 -26.91 4.46 12.03
N ILE A 53 -27.53 3.43 11.41
CA ILE A 53 -27.72 2.11 12.05
C ILE A 53 -26.37 1.54 12.51
N ILE A 54 -25.36 1.61 11.65
CA ILE A 54 -24.04 1.05 11.91
C ILE A 54 -23.33 1.83 13.03
N ASP A 55 -23.43 3.16 13.03
CA ASP A 55 -22.87 3.99 14.10
C ASP A 55 -23.50 3.66 15.47
N ILE A 56 -24.82 3.38 15.51
CA ILE A 56 -25.50 2.90 16.72
C ILE A 56 -24.96 1.52 17.14
N LEU A 57 -24.88 0.57 16.21
CA LEU A 57 -24.38 -0.79 16.50
C LEU A 57 -22.93 -0.76 17.00
N LYS A 58 -22.08 0.11 16.45
CA LYS A 58 -20.71 0.33 16.92
C LYS A 58 -20.69 0.88 18.35
N LYS A 59 -21.54 1.86 18.67
CA LYS A 59 -21.69 2.38 20.05
C LYS A 59 -22.13 1.29 21.04
N GLN A 60 -22.91 0.32 20.58
CA GLN A 60 -23.31 -0.85 21.36
C GLN A 60 -22.26 -1.99 21.37
N ALA A 61 -21.08 -1.81 20.76
CA ALA A 61 -20.06 -2.84 20.55
C ALA A 61 -20.55 -4.09 19.79
N LYS A 62 -21.64 -3.98 19.01
CA LYS A 62 -22.24 -5.05 18.21
C LYS A 62 -21.62 -5.14 16.80
N PHE A 63 -20.29 -5.23 16.72
CA PHE A 63 -19.55 -5.17 15.45
C PHE A 63 -19.92 -6.29 14.47
N GLY A 64 -20.13 -7.52 14.96
CA GLY A 64 -20.57 -8.63 14.11
C GLY A 64 -21.94 -8.40 13.47
N GLU A 65 -22.87 -7.79 14.22
CA GLU A 65 -24.19 -7.42 13.68
C GLU A 65 -24.07 -6.27 12.68
N ALA A 66 -23.19 -5.30 12.93
CA ALA A 66 -22.90 -4.22 12.00
C ALA A 66 -22.37 -4.75 10.66
N ILE A 67 -21.36 -5.63 10.68
CA ILE A 67 -20.79 -6.26 9.48
C ILE A 67 -21.86 -7.07 8.75
N THR A 68 -22.62 -7.90 9.46
CA THR A 68 -23.70 -8.71 8.86
C THR A 68 -24.76 -7.83 8.18
N THR A 69 -25.13 -6.72 8.82
CA THR A 69 -26.08 -5.74 8.27
C THR A 69 -25.53 -5.09 7.00
N ILE A 70 -24.27 -4.64 7.02
CA ILE A 70 -23.59 -4.04 5.87
C ILE A 70 -23.58 -5.00 4.67
N LEU A 71 -23.14 -6.25 4.89
CA LEU A 71 -23.00 -7.24 3.83
C LEU A 71 -24.35 -7.67 3.26
N GLY A 72 -25.39 -7.76 4.09
CA GLY A 72 -26.76 -8.05 3.65
C GLY A 72 -27.28 -7.00 2.67
N VAL A 73 -27.07 -5.72 2.97
CA VAL A 73 -27.46 -4.61 2.07
C VAL A 73 -26.59 -4.58 0.82
N ALA A 74 -25.28 -4.75 0.95
CA ALA A 74 -24.36 -4.80 -0.19
C ALA A 74 -24.77 -5.88 -1.19
N LYS A 75 -25.10 -7.09 -0.69
CA LYS A 75 -25.57 -8.19 -1.54
C LYS A 75 -26.85 -7.83 -2.28
N LYS A 76 -27.84 -7.27 -1.59
CA LYS A 76 -29.10 -6.84 -2.22
C LYS A 76 -28.88 -5.79 -3.31
N LEU A 77 -27.95 -4.85 -3.11
CA LEU A 77 -27.60 -3.85 -4.12
C LEU A 77 -26.89 -4.45 -5.32
N VAL A 78 -26.01 -5.44 -5.13
CA VAL A 78 -25.41 -6.22 -6.23
C VAL A 78 -26.51 -6.94 -7.02
N ASP A 79 -27.46 -7.60 -6.36
CA ASP A 79 -28.57 -8.30 -7.00
C ASP A 79 -29.47 -7.35 -7.82
N LEU A 80 -29.54 -6.07 -7.43
CA LEU A 80 -30.24 -5.00 -8.14
C LEU A 80 -29.38 -4.30 -9.21
N ASN A 81 -28.14 -4.75 -9.45
CA ASN A 81 -27.15 -4.11 -10.34
C ASN A 81 -26.75 -2.68 -9.95
N ILE A 82 -26.90 -2.32 -8.67
CA ILE A 82 -26.55 -1.02 -8.11
C ILE A 82 -25.13 -1.09 -7.54
N GLN A 83 -24.16 -1.22 -8.46
CA GLN A 83 -22.78 -1.60 -8.13
C GLN A 83 -22.01 -0.54 -7.34
N GLU A 84 -22.20 0.75 -7.63
CA GLU A 84 -21.47 1.83 -6.97
C GLU A 84 -21.84 1.89 -5.48
N GLU A 85 -23.12 1.82 -5.16
CA GLU A 85 -23.61 1.82 -3.78
C GLU A 85 -23.25 0.52 -3.07
N ALA A 86 -23.34 -0.64 -3.75
CA ALA A 86 -22.83 -1.89 -3.19
C ALA A 86 -21.34 -1.80 -2.81
N ALA A 87 -20.52 -1.18 -3.66
CA ALA A 87 -19.10 -0.97 -3.40
C ALA A 87 -18.86 -0.06 -2.17
N LYS A 88 -19.69 0.99 -1.99
CA LYS A 88 -19.65 1.84 -0.78
C LYS A 88 -19.93 1.03 0.49
N PHE A 89 -20.88 0.09 0.45
CA PHE A 89 -21.14 -0.81 1.59
C PHE A 89 -19.97 -1.78 1.84
N TYR A 90 -19.41 -2.43 0.82
CA TYR A 90 -18.23 -3.29 1.01
C TYR A 90 -17.02 -2.52 1.56
N LYS A 91 -16.77 -1.30 1.07
CA LYS A 91 -15.74 -0.40 1.64
C LYS A 91 -15.99 -0.19 3.14
N PHE A 92 -17.25 0.03 3.52
CA PHE A 92 -17.61 0.26 4.91
C PHE A 92 -17.43 -0.99 5.78
N ALA A 93 -17.77 -2.18 5.27
CA ALA A 93 -17.46 -3.44 5.94
C ALA A 93 -15.94 -3.62 6.15
N GLY A 94 -15.14 -3.27 5.15
CA GLY A 94 -13.68 -3.26 5.25
C GLY A 94 -13.18 -2.38 6.39
N ASN A 95 -13.69 -1.15 6.48
CA ASN A 95 -13.34 -0.22 7.57
C ASN A 95 -13.70 -0.76 8.95
N VAL A 96 -14.94 -1.26 9.13
CA VAL A 96 -15.38 -1.81 10.42
C VAL A 96 -14.56 -3.04 10.80
N SER A 97 -14.22 -3.91 9.84
CA SER A 97 -13.39 -5.10 10.07
C SER A 97 -11.96 -4.72 10.47
N TYR A 98 -11.39 -3.70 9.82
CA TYR A 98 -10.07 -3.18 10.15
C TYR A 98 -10.04 -2.60 11.59
N GLU A 99 -11.07 -1.85 12.00
CA GLU A 99 -11.19 -1.30 13.35
C GLU A 99 -11.16 -2.38 14.44
N VAL A 100 -11.77 -3.55 14.18
CA VAL A 100 -11.76 -4.69 15.11
C VAL A 100 -10.59 -5.66 14.87
N GLN A 101 -9.58 -5.24 14.12
CA GLN A 101 -8.37 -6.00 13.80
C GLN A 101 -8.61 -7.32 13.04
N ASP A 102 -9.76 -7.45 12.37
CA ASP A 102 -10.04 -8.54 11.45
C ASP A 102 -9.50 -8.21 10.04
N TYR A 103 -8.18 -8.21 9.96
CA TYR A 103 -7.46 -7.76 8.76
C TYR A 103 -7.67 -8.64 7.54
N LEU A 104 -7.96 -9.93 7.75
CA LEU A 104 -8.22 -10.86 6.64
C LEU A 104 -9.55 -10.50 5.96
N ASN A 105 -10.64 -10.38 6.74
CA ASN A 105 -11.93 -9.99 6.18
C ASN A 105 -11.92 -8.54 5.67
N ALA A 106 -11.20 -7.63 6.35
CA ALA A 106 -11.01 -6.26 5.86
C ALA A 106 -10.44 -6.25 4.43
N SER A 107 -9.38 -7.03 4.20
CA SER A 107 -8.75 -7.19 2.88
C SER A 107 -9.74 -7.70 1.83
N GLU A 108 -10.51 -8.74 2.13
CA GLU A 108 -11.48 -9.32 1.21
C GLU A 108 -12.60 -8.34 0.85
N TYR A 109 -13.09 -7.56 1.82
CA TYR A 109 -14.12 -6.56 1.57
C TYR A 109 -13.60 -5.37 0.75
N TYR A 110 -12.35 -4.94 0.99
CA TYR A 110 -11.72 -3.92 0.15
C TYR A 110 -11.48 -4.40 -1.28
N GLU A 111 -11.04 -5.64 -1.50
CA GLU A 111 -10.91 -6.23 -2.85
C GLU A 111 -12.26 -6.25 -3.56
N LYS A 112 -13.32 -6.68 -2.88
CA LYS A 112 -14.66 -6.74 -3.45
C LYS A 112 -15.22 -5.37 -3.80
N ALA A 113 -15.00 -4.37 -2.94
CA ALA A 113 -15.34 -2.98 -3.25
C ALA A 113 -14.54 -2.46 -4.46
N SER A 114 -13.25 -2.79 -4.52
CA SER A 114 -12.38 -2.43 -5.65
C SER A 114 -12.91 -2.98 -6.98
N ASP A 115 -13.27 -4.26 -7.02
CA ASP A 115 -13.72 -4.90 -8.24
C ASP A 115 -15.03 -4.27 -8.75
N LEU A 116 -15.98 -3.96 -7.85
CA LEU A 116 -17.23 -3.27 -8.21
C LEU A 116 -16.98 -1.85 -8.76
N PHE A 117 -16.12 -1.05 -8.12
CA PHE A 117 -15.79 0.28 -8.66
C PHE A 117 -15.05 0.19 -9.99
N LEU A 118 -14.24 -0.85 -10.21
CA LEU A 118 -13.58 -1.07 -11.49
C LEU A 118 -14.58 -1.44 -12.60
N GLU A 119 -15.64 -2.19 -12.28
CA GLU A 119 -16.72 -2.48 -13.22
C GLU A 119 -17.49 -1.20 -13.60
N VAL A 120 -17.86 -0.39 -12.62
CA VAL A 120 -18.51 0.93 -12.84
C VAL A 120 -17.61 1.83 -13.69
N SER A 121 -16.31 1.91 -13.37
CA SER A 121 -15.32 2.64 -14.14
C SER A 121 -15.30 2.25 -15.62
N LYS A 122 -15.37 0.95 -15.93
CA LYS A 122 -15.33 0.47 -17.32
C LYS A 122 -16.62 0.74 -18.06
N ARG A 123 -17.77 0.61 -17.36
CA ARG A 123 -19.09 0.84 -17.94
C ARG A 123 -19.30 2.31 -18.27
N ASP A 124 -18.90 3.20 -17.36
CA ASP A 124 -19.22 4.62 -17.42
C ASP A 124 -18.02 5.49 -17.88
N ASP A 125 -16.92 4.85 -18.29
CA ASP A 125 -15.62 5.47 -18.60
C ASP A 125 -15.18 6.52 -17.56
N ASN A 126 -15.37 6.17 -16.29
CA ASN A 126 -15.14 7.08 -15.16
C ASN A 126 -13.74 6.84 -14.54
N PRO A 127 -12.75 7.72 -14.78
CA PRO A 127 -11.40 7.55 -14.26
C PRO A 127 -11.32 7.69 -12.73
N ASP A 128 -12.28 8.38 -12.10
CA ASP A 128 -12.30 8.54 -10.64
C ASP A 128 -12.71 7.24 -9.95
N MET A 129 -13.64 6.48 -10.54
CA MET A 129 -13.99 5.14 -10.04
C MET A 129 -12.83 4.15 -10.18
N ARG A 130 -12.03 4.29 -11.26
CA ARG A 130 -10.80 3.50 -11.42
C ARG A 130 -9.78 3.83 -10.33
N LYS A 131 -9.60 5.12 -10.02
CA LYS A 131 -8.72 5.59 -8.95
C LYS A 131 -9.17 5.06 -7.59
N LEU A 132 -10.47 5.11 -7.32
CA LEU A 132 -11.05 4.59 -6.08
C LEU A 132 -10.83 3.08 -5.94
N SER A 133 -11.00 2.33 -7.03
CA SER A 133 -10.62 0.90 -7.08
C SER A 133 -9.15 0.69 -6.72
N GLY A 134 -8.25 1.52 -7.26
CA GLY A 134 -6.82 1.49 -6.92
C GLY A 134 -6.53 1.70 -5.43
N ILE A 135 -7.15 2.71 -4.81
CA ILE A 135 -7.03 2.99 -3.37
C ILE A 135 -7.49 1.81 -2.52
N LEU A 136 -8.58 1.15 -2.92
CA LEU A 136 -9.12 0.02 -2.17
C LEU A 136 -8.20 -1.20 -2.23
N LEU A 137 -7.53 -1.46 -3.36
CA LEU A 137 -6.51 -2.51 -3.42
C LEU A 137 -5.30 -2.20 -2.55
N ILE A 138 -4.90 -0.92 -2.45
CA ILE A 138 -3.86 -0.48 -1.52
C ILE A 138 -4.29 -0.72 -0.07
N LYS A 139 -5.54 -0.40 0.31
CA LYS A 139 -6.10 -0.71 1.63
C LYS A 139 -6.17 -2.22 1.92
N SER A 140 -6.48 -3.01 0.90
CA SER A 140 -6.42 -4.48 1.01
C SER A 140 -5.00 -4.98 1.26
N SER A 141 -4.01 -4.42 0.55
CA SER A 141 -2.59 -4.71 0.77
C SER A 141 -2.16 -4.37 2.21
N GLU A 142 -2.51 -3.20 2.72
CA GLU A 142 -2.24 -2.77 4.09
C GLU A 142 -2.82 -3.75 5.11
N SER A 143 -4.08 -4.16 4.92
CA SER A 143 -4.72 -5.14 5.80
C SER A 143 -3.95 -6.48 5.76
N LEU A 144 -3.58 -6.98 4.59
CA LEU A 144 -2.82 -8.23 4.47
C LEU A 144 -1.37 -8.15 4.97
N SER A 145 -0.72 -6.99 4.99
CA SER A 145 0.65 -6.89 5.55
C SER A 145 0.66 -7.17 7.05
N ARG A 146 -0.46 -6.91 7.74
CA ARG A 146 -0.68 -7.27 9.14
C ARG A 146 -1.03 -8.75 9.37
N VAL A 147 -1.17 -9.56 8.31
CA VAL A 147 -1.47 -11.01 8.37
C VAL A 147 -0.23 -11.84 8.01
N HIS A 148 0.14 -12.79 8.87
CA HIS A 148 1.26 -13.70 8.62
C HIS A 148 1.11 -14.46 7.29
N ASN A 149 2.22 -14.62 6.56
CA ASN A 149 2.31 -15.41 5.31
C ASN A 149 1.48 -14.88 4.11
N LYS A 150 1.10 -13.59 4.09
CA LYS A 150 0.38 -12.97 2.96
C LYS A 150 1.18 -11.91 2.19
N LYS A 151 2.51 -11.88 2.36
CA LYS A 151 3.42 -10.89 1.78
C LYS A 151 3.30 -10.74 0.25
N GLU A 152 3.40 -11.85 -0.49
CA GLU A 152 3.35 -11.81 -1.96
C GLU A 152 2.00 -11.30 -2.49
N LYS A 153 0.89 -11.68 -1.84
CA LYS A 153 -0.45 -11.17 -2.20
C LYS A 153 -0.54 -9.67 -1.89
N SER A 154 -0.02 -9.24 -0.73
CA SER A 154 0.00 -7.81 -0.36
C SER A 154 0.81 -6.98 -1.37
N GLU A 155 1.99 -7.44 -1.78
CA GLU A 155 2.82 -6.78 -2.81
C GLU A 155 2.11 -6.70 -4.17
N THR A 156 1.42 -7.77 -4.54
CA THR A 156 0.63 -7.81 -5.79
C THR A 156 -0.51 -6.80 -5.76
N LEU A 157 -1.21 -6.70 -4.63
CA LEU A 157 -2.34 -5.79 -4.46
C LEU A 157 -1.92 -4.33 -4.46
N ILE A 158 -0.82 -3.95 -3.80
CA ILE A 158 -0.34 -2.56 -3.84
C ILE A 158 0.05 -2.15 -5.26
N LEU A 159 0.76 -3.01 -6.00
CA LEU A 159 1.14 -2.75 -7.39
C LEU A 159 -0.10 -2.62 -8.29
N ARG A 160 -1.07 -3.53 -8.15
CA ARG A 160 -2.34 -3.45 -8.89
C ARG A 160 -3.10 -2.17 -8.55
N GLY A 161 -3.13 -1.78 -7.28
CA GLY A 161 -3.74 -0.55 -6.81
C GLY A 161 -3.10 0.70 -7.42
N ILE A 162 -1.77 0.73 -7.45
CA ILE A 162 -0.98 1.78 -8.10
C ILE A 162 -1.31 1.90 -9.58
N TYR A 163 -1.42 0.79 -10.33
CA TYR A 163 -1.74 0.83 -11.76
C TYR A 163 -3.14 1.41 -12.02
N LEU A 164 -4.11 1.03 -11.20
CA LEU A 164 -5.48 1.53 -11.34
C LEU A 164 -5.56 3.02 -10.97
N TYR A 165 -4.86 3.42 -9.90
CA TYR A 165 -4.80 4.81 -9.44
C TYR A 165 -4.12 5.73 -10.46
N SER A 166 -2.92 5.38 -10.90
CA SER A 166 -2.16 6.19 -11.85
C SER A 166 -2.73 6.16 -13.28
N GLY A 167 -3.54 5.16 -13.61
CA GLY A 167 -3.95 4.92 -15.00
C GLY A 167 -2.84 4.38 -15.89
N LEU A 168 -1.69 4.05 -15.32
CA LEU A 168 -0.60 3.37 -16.02
C LEU A 168 -1.06 1.96 -16.38
N LYS A 169 -1.57 1.79 -17.60
CA LYS A 169 -1.80 0.47 -18.19
C LYS A 169 -0.50 -0.33 -18.12
N SER A 170 -0.51 -1.43 -17.35
CA SER A 170 0.16 -2.72 -17.57
C SER A 170 1.62 -2.81 -18.08
N LYS A 171 2.37 -1.73 -18.25
CA LYS A 171 3.71 -1.75 -18.87
C LYS A 171 4.80 -2.26 -17.93
N ILE A 172 4.68 -2.03 -16.63
CA ILE A 172 5.75 -2.37 -15.68
C ILE A 172 6.11 -3.88 -15.70
N PRO A 173 5.16 -4.84 -15.62
CA PRO A 173 5.51 -6.26 -15.70
C PRO A 173 6.22 -6.65 -17.01
N GLU A 174 5.79 -6.07 -18.15
CA GLU A 174 6.43 -6.28 -19.44
C GLU A 174 7.85 -5.71 -19.47
N LEU A 175 8.03 -4.48 -18.95
CA LEU A 175 9.33 -3.82 -18.84
C LEU A 175 10.27 -4.56 -17.88
N GLU A 176 9.78 -5.07 -16.73
CA GLU A 176 10.57 -5.90 -15.80
C GLU A 176 11.04 -7.20 -16.45
N SER A 177 10.16 -7.85 -17.24
CA SER A 177 10.50 -9.04 -18.00
C SER A 177 11.57 -8.76 -19.04
N LYS A 178 11.41 -7.69 -19.84
CA LYS A 178 12.39 -7.25 -20.85
C LYS A 178 13.72 -6.86 -20.21
N LEU A 179 13.70 -6.13 -19.09
CA LEU A 179 14.89 -5.78 -18.33
C LEU A 179 15.66 -7.04 -17.92
N THR A 180 14.96 -8.02 -17.36
CA THR A 180 15.56 -9.29 -16.94
C THR A 180 16.20 -10.04 -18.12
N GLU A 181 15.53 -10.09 -19.27
CA GLU A 181 16.05 -10.72 -20.48
C GLU A 181 17.31 -10.03 -21.02
N HIS A 182 17.31 -8.69 -21.05
CA HIS A 182 18.45 -7.91 -21.52
C HIS A 182 19.65 -7.98 -20.56
N LEU A 183 19.40 -7.99 -19.25
CA LEU A 183 20.45 -8.20 -18.24
C LEU A 183 21.11 -9.58 -18.38
N LYS A 184 20.32 -10.64 -18.61
CA LYS A 184 20.86 -11.99 -18.87
C LYS A 184 21.72 -12.06 -20.13
N SER A 185 21.45 -11.18 -21.08
CA SER A 185 22.14 -11.10 -22.37
C SER A 185 23.28 -10.07 -22.39
N ASN A 186 23.66 -9.49 -21.24
CA ASN A 186 24.65 -8.42 -21.11
C ASN A 186 24.39 -7.20 -22.01
N LYS A 187 23.13 -6.93 -22.38
CA LYS A 187 22.73 -5.75 -23.15
C LYS A 187 22.56 -4.56 -22.19
N PHE A 188 23.67 -4.09 -21.62
CA PHE A 188 23.66 -3.13 -20.52
C PHE A 188 23.08 -1.77 -20.90
N GLU A 189 23.36 -1.25 -22.11
CA GLU A 189 22.80 0.03 -22.57
C GLU A 189 21.27 -0.01 -22.67
N THR A 190 20.73 -1.11 -23.22
CA THR A 190 19.28 -1.31 -23.31
C THR A 190 18.67 -1.53 -21.92
N SER A 191 19.35 -2.28 -21.05
CA SER A 191 18.91 -2.52 -19.68
C SER A 191 18.87 -1.22 -18.87
N LEU A 192 19.87 -0.35 -19.03
CA LEU A 192 19.93 0.96 -18.40
C LEU A 192 18.75 1.84 -18.83
N LYS A 193 18.43 1.87 -20.13
CA LYS A 193 17.28 2.62 -20.65
C LYS A 193 15.96 2.14 -20.03
N ILE A 194 15.75 0.83 -19.95
CA ILE A 194 14.52 0.25 -19.39
C ILE A 194 14.43 0.49 -17.87
N ALA A 195 15.53 0.36 -17.13
CA ALA A 195 15.55 0.69 -15.70
C ALA A 195 15.26 2.17 -15.44
N GLY A 196 15.76 3.06 -16.30
CA GLY A 196 15.42 4.49 -16.29
C GLY A 196 13.94 4.75 -16.57
N GLU A 197 13.35 4.06 -17.56
CA GLU A 197 11.91 4.15 -17.87
C GLU A 197 11.06 3.67 -16.69
N LEU A 198 11.39 2.54 -16.07
CA LEU A 198 10.72 2.06 -14.86
C LEU A 198 10.81 3.05 -13.69
N THR A 199 11.98 3.67 -13.50
CA THR A 199 12.17 4.70 -12.48
C THR A 199 11.29 5.92 -12.76
N GLN A 200 11.24 6.39 -14.00
CA GLN A 200 10.42 7.53 -14.40
C GLN A 200 8.93 7.25 -14.20
N ILE A 201 8.47 6.07 -14.61
CA ILE A 201 7.08 5.64 -14.40
C ILE A 201 6.72 5.70 -12.91
N MET A 202 7.57 5.16 -12.03
CA MET A 202 7.32 5.21 -10.58
C MET A 202 7.34 6.65 -10.04
N ASP A 203 8.27 7.49 -10.50
CA ASP A 203 8.36 8.90 -10.10
C ASP A 203 7.10 9.68 -10.50
N GLU A 204 6.52 9.42 -11.68
CA GLU A 204 5.26 10.01 -12.15
C GLU A 204 4.06 9.57 -11.29
N VAL A 205 3.99 8.29 -10.90
CA VAL A 205 2.95 7.83 -9.94
C VAL A 205 3.05 8.58 -8.63
N ILE A 206 4.27 8.72 -8.10
CA ILE A 206 4.52 9.36 -6.81
C ILE A 206 4.10 10.84 -6.85
N SER A 207 4.33 11.55 -7.97
CA SER A 207 3.90 12.93 -8.14
C SER A 207 2.38 13.07 -8.29
N ASP A 208 1.73 12.10 -8.92
CA ASP A 208 0.29 12.12 -9.18
C ASP A 208 -0.55 11.63 -8.00
N LEU A 209 0.07 11.04 -6.98
CA LEU A 209 -0.58 10.62 -5.73
C LEU A 209 -1.08 11.84 -4.96
N LYS A 210 -2.31 12.28 -5.28
CA LYS A 210 -3.05 13.35 -4.61
C LYS A 210 -3.90 12.79 -3.47
N VAL A 211 -4.07 13.62 -2.44
CA VAL A 211 -5.07 13.41 -1.38
C VAL A 211 -6.43 13.27 -2.05
N VAL A 212 -7.08 12.13 -1.87
CA VAL A 212 -8.51 11.99 -2.21
C VAL A 212 -9.27 12.40 -0.95
N ASP A 213 -10.10 13.44 -1.06
CA ASP A 213 -10.77 14.11 0.07
C ASP A 213 -11.61 13.16 0.95
N ASP A 214 -12.10 12.06 0.39
CA ASP A 214 -12.87 11.02 1.11
C ASP A 214 -12.01 10.05 1.93
N PHE A 215 -10.67 10.23 1.97
CA PHE A 215 -9.72 9.38 2.69
C PHE A 215 -8.79 10.21 3.56
N PRO A 216 -9.23 10.60 4.78
CA PRO A 216 -8.38 11.27 5.75
C PRO A 216 -7.47 10.22 6.40
N VAL A 217 -6.39 9.86 5.72
CA VAL A 217 -5.31 9.06 6.32
C VAL A 217 -3.99 9.52 5.72
N GLU A 218 -3.47 10.65 6.20
CA GLU A 218 -2.13 11.17 5.85
C GLU A 218 -1.07 10.05 5.97
N HIS A 219 -1.16 9.25 7.04
CA HIS A 219 -0.28 8.10 7.27
C HIS A 219 -0.34 7.05 6.16
N LEU A 220 -1.51 6.74 5.59
CA LEU A 220 -1.59 5.74 4.51
C LEU A 220 -0.92 6.28 3.24
N GLN A 221 -1.11 7.56 2.94
CA GLN A 221 -0.51 8.15 1.75
C GLN A 221 1.00 8.18 1.86
N ASP A 222 1.53 8.51 3.05
CA ASP A 222 2.96 8.47 3.30
C ASP A 222 3.51 7.05 3.21
N MET A 223 2.82 6.04 3.75
CA MET A 223 3.25 4.64 3.63
C MET A 223 3.25 4.13 2.19
N VAL A 224 2.22 4.47 1.40
CA VAL A 224 2.14 4.12 -0.03
C VAL A 224 3.22 4.84 -0.82
N ARG A 225 3.40 6.13 -0.55
CA ARG A 225 4.44 6.95 -1.15
C ARG A 225 5.82 6.37 -0.86
N VAL A 226 6.11 6.01 0.38
CA VAL A 226 7.38 5.36 0.76
C VAL A 226 7.59 4.04 0.04
N ARG A 227 6.56 3.18 -0.05
CA ARG A 227 6.67 1.91 -0.79
C ARG A 227 6.96 2.13 -2.28
N LEU A 228 6.33 3.13 -2.88
CA LEU A 228 6.61 3.54 -4.27
C LEU A 228 8.02 4.12 -4.42
N GLU A 229 8.44 4.99 -3.50
CA GLU A 229 9.76 5.58 -3.48
C GLU A 229 10.84 4.49 -3.35
N HIS A 230 10.59 3.47 -2.51
CA HIS A 230 11.41 2.28 -2.38
C HIS A 230 11.50 1.47 -3.69
N TYR A 231 10.38 1.20 -4.37
CA TYR A 231 10.47 0.55 -5.68
C TYR A 231 11.20 1.39 -6.73
N SER A 232 11.01 2.71 -6.70
CA SER A 232 11.75 3.64 -7.56
C SER A 232 13.25 3.64 -7.22
N SER A 233 13.63 3.54 -5.94
CA SER A 233 15.03 3.47 -5.51
C SER A 233 15.67 2.15 -5.93
N GLU A 234 14.97 1.02 -5.87
CA GLU A 234 15.47 -0.27 -6.37
C GLU A 234 15.81 -0.20 -7.86
N TYR A 235 14.92 0.34 -8.71
CA TYR A 235 15.24 0.50 -10.14
C TYR A 235 16.36 1.52 -10.39
N THR A 236 16.41 2.60 -9.61
CA THR A 236 17.47 3.60 -9.71
C THR A 236 18.83 2.99 -9.33
N PHE A 237 18.86 2.17 -8.28
CA PHE A 237 20.05 1.47 -7.81
C PHE A 237 20.50 0.41 -8.82
N LEU A 238 19.58 -0.35 -9.40
CA LEU A 238 19.89 -1.28 -10.48
C LEU A 238 20.43 -0.54 -11.71
N ALA A 239 19.84 0.60 -12.10
CA ALA A 239 20.36 1.44 -13.17
C ALA A 239 21.80 1.90 -12.90
N TYR A 240 22.10 2.28 -11.66
CA TYR A 240 23.46 2.60 -11.23
C TYR A 240 24.43 1.42 -11.40
N LEU A 241 24.06 0.22 -10.91
CA LEU A 241 24.91 -0.97 -11.07
C LEU A 241 25.13 -1.34 -12.54
N VAL A 242 24.11 -1.20 -13.39
CA VAL A 242 24.22 -1.45 -14.83
C VAL A 242 25.11 -0.40 -15.52
N ASN A 243 24.99 0.87 -15.12
CA ASN A 243 25.81 1.96 -15.66
C ASN A 243 27.31 1.71 -15.40
N ARG A 244 27.68 1.13 -14.26
CA ARG A 244 29.07 0.75 -13.95
C ARG A 244 29.64 -0.33 -14.86
N GLN A 245 28.80 -1.10 -15.52
CA GLN A 245 29.22 -2.15 -16.47
C GLN A 245 29.44 -1.62 -17.89
N LEU A 246 29.13 -0.35 -18.14
CA LEU A 246 29.36 0.27 -19.44
C LEU A 246 30.85 0.61 -19.64
N PRO A 247 31.32 0.73 -20.89
CA PRO A 247 32.71 1.09 -21.17
C PRO A 247 33.13 2.40 -20.48
N LEU A 248 34.39 2.46 -20.05
CA LEU A 248 34.98 3.67 -19.44
C LEU A 248 34.69 4.93 -20.27
N GLY A 249 34.17 5.97 -19.62
CA GLY A 249 33.78 7.24 -20.27
C GLY A 249 32.34 7.31 -20.77
N THR A 250 31.56 6.22 -20.69
CA THR A 250 30.10 6.22 -20.97
C THR A 250 29.24 6.18 -19.70
N ASP A 251 29.89 6.03 -18.55
CA ASP A 251 29.31 6.20 -17.22
C ASP A 251 28.63 7.58 -17.09
N ASN A 252 27.36 7.56 -16.69
CA ASN A 252 26.68 8.74 -16.20
C ASN A 252 26.62 8.77 -14.65
N PRO A 253 27.47 9.57 -13.97
CA PRO A 253 27.53 9.62 -12.51
C PRO A 253 26.23 10.15 -11.87
N LYS A 254 25.32 10.73 -12.68
CA LYS A 254 23.99 11.15 -12.24
C LYS A 254 23.17 10.00 -11.66
N TYR A 255 23.34 8.76 -12.14
CA TYR A 255 22.57 7.62 -11.62
C TYR A 255 22.96 7.28 -10.18
N GLY A 256 24.26 7.30 -9.87
CA GLY A 256 24.74 7.05 -8.50
C GLY A 256 24.24 8.11 -7.52
N LYS A 257 24.44 9.39 -7.86
CA LYS A 257 23.97 10.50 -7.02
C LYS A 257 22.45 10.48 -6.83
N LYS A 258 21.67 10.18 -7.89
CA LYS A 258 20.20 10.07 -7.79
C LYS A 258 19.78 8.89 -6.90
N ALA A 259 20.48 7.75 -6.97
CA ALA A 259 20.19 6.59 -6.15
C ALA A 259 20.41 6.88 -4.66
N ASN A 260 21.58 7.44 -4.32
CA ASN A 260 21.92 7.81 -2.94
C ASN A 260 20.92 8.83 -2.35
N GLN A 261 20.66 9.94 -3.05
CA GLN A 261 19.70 10.96 -2.59
C GLN A 261 18.27 10.44 -2.43
N LYS A 262 17.88 9.40 -3.19
CA LYS A 262 16.59 8.73 -3.01
C LYS A 262 16.61 7.86 -1.75
N LEU A 263 17.63 7.03 -1.58
CA LEU A 263 17.76 6.14 -0.43
C LEU A 263 17.79 6.91 0.89
N GLU A 264 18.62 7.96 0.99
CA GLU A 264 18.71 8.81 2.19
C GLU A 264 17.34 9.41 2.56
N ARG A 265 16.61 9.94 1.57
CA ARG A 265 15.28 10.52 1.78
C ARG A 265 14.26 9.49 2.25
N ILE A 266 14.30 8.29 1.69
CA ILE A 266 13.38 7.19 2.04
C ILE A 266 13.66 6.74 3.47
N ILE A 267 14.93 6.55 3.83
CA ILE A 267 15.38 6.17 5.17
C ILE A 267 14.89 7.22 6.19
N GLU A 268 15.13 8.51 5.94
CA GLU A 268 14.67 9.58 6.85
C GLU A 268 13.15 9.61 6.99
N ARG A 269 12.40 9.44 5.89
CA ARG A 269 10.94 9.39 5.95
C ARG A 269 10.43 8.17 6.70
N LEU A 270 10.98 6.98 6.42
CA LEU A 270 10.64 5.74 7.14
C LEU A 270 10.94 5.86 8.62
N LYS A 271 12.09 6.44 8.98
CA LYS A 271 12.47 6.70 10.38
C LYS A 271 11.41 7.53 11.10
N GLY A 272 10.92 8.61 10.47
CA GLY A 272 9.85 9.44 11.03
C GLY A 272 8.52 8.70 11.19
N LEU A 273 8.12 7.91 10.19
CA LEU A 273 6.86 7.15 10.22
C LEU A 273 6.90 6.03 11.26
N MET A 274 7.99 5.27 11.30
CA MET A 274 8.14 4.12 12.20
C MET A 274 8.18 4.51 13.68
N ALA A 275 8.58 5.74 13.99
CA ALA A 275 8.51 6.29 15.35
C ALA A 275 7.06 6.49 15.85
N LEU A 276 6.08 6.56 14.95
CA LEU A 276 4.65 6.72 15.28
C LEU A 276 3.93 5.38 15.36
N ASP A 277 4.00 4.59 14.28
CA ASP A 277 3.46 3.22 14.17
C ASP A 277 4.32 2.46 13.15
N HIS A 278 4.56 1.18 13.38
CA HIS A 278 5.29 0.34 12.43
C HIS A 278 4.84 -1.10 12.49
N ASP A 279 4.88 -1.77 11.35
CA ASP A 279 4.87 -3.22 11.29
C ASP A 279 6.27 -3.78 11.00
N LYS A 280 6.41 -5.11 11.04
CA LYS A 280 7.66 -5.80 10.74
C LYS A 280 8.20 -5.47 9.34
N GLU A 281 7.30 -5.27 8.39
CA GLU A 281 7.65 -5.05 6.99
C GLU A 281 8.25 -3.64 6.81
N ASP A 282 7.81 -2.66 7.60
CA ASP A 282 8.40 -1.33 7.63
C ASP A 282 9.83 -1.37 8.19
N VAL A 283 10.07 -2.17 9.24
CA VAL A 283 11.42 -2.45 9.76
C VAL A 283 12.29 -3.14 8.69
N ASP A 284 11.75 -4.16 8.01
CA ASP A 284 12.46 -4.89 6.95
C ASP A 284 12.87 -3.95 5.81
N ARG A 285 11.96 -3.06 5.35
CA ARG A 285 12.26 -2.06 4.30
C ARG A 285 13.28 -1.05 4.75
N TYR A 286 13.11 -0.48 5.94
CA TYR A 286 14.05 0.47 6.51
C TYR A 286 15.46 -0.10 6.50
N CYS A 287 15.63 -1.30 7.06
CA CYS A 287 16.91 -1.99 7.11
C CYS A 287 17.45 -2.37 5.71
N PHE A 288 16.57 -2.75 4.78
CA PHE A 288 16.96 -3.06 3.40
C PHE A 288 17.49 -1.83 2.65
N ASP A 289 16.80 -0.69 2.74
CA ASP A 289 17.24 0.56 2.12
C ASP A 289 18.55 1.05 2.74
N GLY A 290 18.72 0.89 4.06
CA GLY A 290 20.00 1.12 4.75
C GLY A 290 21.13 0.24 4.23
N MET A 291 20.86 -1.04 4.00
CA MET A 291 21.83 -1.96 3.37
C MET A 291 22.20 -1.48 1.97
N LEU A 292 21.24 -1.11 1.11
CA LEU A 292 21.54 -0.58 -0.23
C LEU A 292 22.37 0.70 -0.17
N LEU A 293 22.09 1.60 0.78
CA LEU A 293 22.87 2.82 0.99
C LEU A 293 24.31 2.51 1.42
N ALA A 294 24.50 1.53 2.32
CA ALA A 294 25.83 1.08 2.71
C ALA A 294 26.61 0.46 1.54
N ILE A 295 25.94 -0.33 0.68
CA ILE A 295 26.53 -0.85 -0.55
C ILE A 295 26.98 0.31 -1.45
N TYR A 296 26.11 1.30 -1.67
CA TYR A 296 26.43 2.47 -2.50
C TYR A 296 27.67 3.21 -1.97
N ASN A 297 27.72 3.49 -0.67
CA ASN A 297 28.82 4.24 -0.06
C ASN A 297 30.17 3.50 -0.20
N ASP A 298 30.18 2.17 -0.03
CA ASP A 298 31.39 1.36 -0.21
C ASP A 298 31.84 1.36 -1.68
N LEU A 299 30.91 1.26 -2.63
CA LEU A 299 31.18 1.25 -4.07
C LEU A 299 31.76 2.57 -4.63
N GLU A 300 31.51 3.69 -3.96
CA GLU A 300 32.00 5.02 -4.33
C GLU A 300 33.22 5.47 -3.51
N ASP A 301 33.82 4.57 -2.72
CA ASP A 301 34.91 4.87 -1.78
C ASP A 301 34.57 6.04 -0.82
N ASN A 302 33.28 6.31 -0.61
CA ASN A 302 32.79 7.27 0.37
C ASN A 302 32.86 6.62 1.75
N SER A 303 34.10 6.43 2.23
CA SER A 303 34.58 5.99 3.56
C SER A 303 33.62 5.25 4.49
N LYS A 304 34.09 4.16 5.10
CA LYS A 304 33.50 3.49 6.28
C LYS A 304 32.90 4.52 7.25
N ASN A 305 31.59 4.68 7.22
CA ASN A 305 30.91 5.75 7.91
C ASN A 305 30.23 5.14 9.14
N ASP A 306 30.99 5.02 10.23
CA ASP A 306 30.42 4.60 11.52
C ASP A 306 29.22 5.48 11.91
N ALA A 307 29.16 6.72 11.40
CA ALA A 307 28.02 7.62 11.60
C ALA A 307 26.73 7.12 10.95
N LEU A 308 26.77 6.35 9.85
CA LEU A 308 25.56 5.77 9.27
C LEU A 308 24.93 4.77 10.22
N VAL A 309 25.72 3.86 10.81
CA VAL A 309 25.20 2.85 11.75
C VAL A 309 24.66 3.50 13.02
N GLN A 310 25.37 4.50 13.55
CA GLN A 310 24.94 5.23 14.75
C GLN A 310 23.62 5.98 14.49
N SER A 311 23.54 6.76 13.41
CA SER A 311 22.33 7.52 13.07
C SER A 311 21.13 6.66 12.66
N PHE A 312 21.35 5.40 12.27
CA PHE A 312 20.29 4.48 11.84
C PHE A 312 19.30 4.08 12.93
N THR A 313 19.69 4.16 14.19
CA THR A 313 18.82 3.80 15.32
C THR A 313 18.63 4.95 16.31
N GLU A 314 19.28 6.09 16.07
CA GLU A 314 19.05 7.31 16.83
C GLU A 314 17.56 7.65 16.86
N SER A 315 17.08 8.13 18.01
CA SER A 315 15.68 8.51 18.29
C SER A 315 14.65 7.37 18.37
N PHE A 316 15.03 6.12 18.10
CA PHE A 316 14.12 4.98 18.30
C PHE A 316 13.99 4.58 19.77
N GLN A 317 12.83 4.02 20.11
CA GLN A 317 12.62 3.38 21.40
C GLN A 317 13.34 2.04 21.46
N VAL A 318 13.67 1.56 22.66
CA VAL A 318 14.46 0.35 22.90
C VAL A 318 13.92 -0.88 22.15
N ASP A 319 12.60 -1.07 22.12
CA ASP A 319 12.00 -2.20 21.42
C ASP A 319 12.18 -2.13 19.89
N LEU A 320 12.07 -0.95 19.30
CA LEU A 320 12.29 -0.76 17.87
C LEU A 320 13.79 -0.90 17.52
N ILE A 321 14.69 -0.38 18.37
CA ILE A 321 16.13 -0.59 18.22
C ILE A 321 16.43 -2.09 18.16
N ARG A 322 15.88 -2.87 19.10
CA ARG A 322 16.07 -4.33 19.11
C ARG A 322 15.56 -4.99 17.83
N GLN A 323 14.38 -4.61 17.34
CA GLN A 323 13.84 -5.13 16.09
C GLN A 323 14.75 -4.83 14.88
N VAL A 324 15.29 -3.61 14.80
CA VAL A 324 16.25 -3.20 13.76
C VAL A 324 17.55 -3.98 13.88
N GLU A 325 18.12 -4.09 15.08
CA GLU A 325 19.38 -4.80 15.32
C GLU A 325 19.30 -6.31 15.07
N GLU A 326 18.12 -6.92 15.34
CA GLU A 326 17.87 -8.32 15.04
C GLU A 326 17.69 -8.58 13.53
N ASN A 327 17.39 -7.56 12.73
CA ASN A 327 17.12 -7.64 11.31
C ASN A 327 18.35 -8.10 10.50
N GLN A 328 18.14 -8.99 9.53
CA GLN A 328 19.22 -9.54 8.70
C GLN A 328 19.83 -8.50 7.74
N TYR A 329 19.02 -7.56 7.23
CA TYR A 329 19.51 -6.48 6.37
C TYR A 329 20.38 -5.50 7.16
N PHE A 330 19.98 -5.16 8.39
CA PHE A 330 20.78 -4.30 9.26
C PHE A 330 22.12 -4.95 9.61
N LYS A 331 22.13 -6.24 9.94
CA LYS A 331 23.37 -7.01 10.17
C LYS A 331 24.30 -6.99 8.96
N ALA A 332 23.74 -7.09 7.74
CA ALA A 332 24.53 -6.96 6.52
C ALA A 332 25.05 -5.54 6.31
N MET A 333 24.23 -4.52 6.55
CA MET A 333 24.62 -3.10 6.51
C MET A 333 25.82 -2.83 7.44
N VAL A 334 25.75 -3.26 8.70
CA VAL A 334 26.85 -3.12 9.67
C VAL A 334 28.11 -3.85 9.19
N ARG A 335 27.96 -5.04 8.61
CA ARG A 335 29.09 -5.81 8.09
C ARG A 335 29.77 -5.10 6.92
N ILE A 336 29.00 -4.52 6.01
CA ILE A 336 29.53 -3.71 4.89
C ILE A 336 30.29 -2.50 5.45
N GLN A 337 29.70 -1.72 6.35
CA GLN A 337 30.35 -0.53 6.91
C GLN A 337 31.66 -0.86 7.64
N LYS A 338 31.69 -1.95 8.42
CA LYS A 338 32.87 -2.29 9.21
C LYS A 338 33.98 -2.95 8.39
N TYR A 339 33.62 -3.88 7.52
CA TYR A 339 34.56 -4.79 6.86
C TYR A 339 34.65 -4.62 5.34
N GLY A 340 33.77 -3.83 4.73
CA GLY A 340 33.68 -3.62 3.29
C GLY A 340 32.75 -4.61 2.59
N LEU A 341 32.33 -4.25 1.38
CA LEU A 341 31.36 -5.01 0.58
C LEU A 341 31.83 -6.43 0.25
N GLU A 342 33.10 -6.61 -0.11
CA GLU A 342 33.66 -7.93 -0.44
C GLU A 342 33.56 -8.91 0.73
N LEU A 343 33.83 -8.45 1.95
CA LEU A 343 33.73 -9.30 3.15
C LEU A 343 32.28 -9.56 3.58
N ALA A 344 31.31 -8.78 3.08
CA ALA A 344 29.88 -8.97 3.29
C ALA A 344 29.20 -9.84 2.22
N LYS A 345 29.89 -10.17 1.13
CA LYS A 345 29.36 -10.89 -0.06
C LYS A 345 28.52 -12.13 0.25
N GLN A 346 29.01 -13.00 1.14
CA GLN A 346 28.28 -14.22 1.48
C GLN A 346 27.00 -13.93 2.28
N ALA A 347 27.04 -12.96 3.19
CA ALA A 347 25.87 -12.53 3.94
C ALA A 347 24.79 -11.99 2.99
N ILE A 348 25.17 -11.09 2.06
CA ILE A 348 24.24 -10.55 1.04
C ILE A 348 23.67 -11.66 0.17
N ARG A 349 24.48 -12.67 -0.19
CA ARG A 349 24.02 -13.82 -0.97
C ARG A 349 22.96 -14.66 -0.24
N GLU A 350 22.91 -14.67 1.08
CA GLU A 350 21.93 -15.45 1.85
C GLU A 350 20.60 -14.71 2.03
N LEU A 351 20.59 -13.38 1.91
CA LEU A 351 19.39 -12.56 2.08
C LEU A 351 18.36 -12.71 0.96
N SER A 352 17.08 -12.53 1.27
CA SER A 352 16.06 -12.20 0.27
C SER A 352 16.34 -10.78 -0.22
N LEU A 353 16.53 -10.55 -1.51
CA LEU A 353 16.90 -9.21 -2.00
C LEU A 353 15.67 -8.44 -2.52
N GLY A 354 14.53 -8.54 -1.83
CA GLY A 354 13.29 -7.91 -2.27
C GLY A 354 12.95 -8.32 -3.70
N LYS A 355 12.68 -7.33 -4.58
CA LYS A 355 12.44 -7.58 -6.01
C LYS A 355 13.65 -8.14 -6.74
N PHE A 356 14.86 -7.83 -6.30
CA PHE A 356 16.07 -8.40 -6.89
C PHE A 356 16.18 -9.91 -6.67
N SER A 357 15.38 -10.53 -5.80
CA SER A 357 15.37 -11.98 -5.62
C SER A 357 15.16 -12.73 -6.94
N ARG A 358 14.33 -12.19 -7.85
CA ARG A 358 14.09 -12.76 -9.18
C ARG A 358 15.31 -12.70 -10.11
N ILE A 359 16.20 -11.76 -9.87
CA ILE A 359 17.44 -11.53 -10.63
C ILE A 359 18.69 -11.66 -9.75
N LYS A 360 18.61 -12.38 -8.63
CA LYS A 360 19.63 -12.36 -7.57
C LYS A 360 21.02 -12.73 -8.08
N SER A 361 21.12 -13.75 -8.93
CA SER A 361 22.39 -14.16 -9.52
C SER A 361 23.00 -13.08 -10.42
N LEU A 362 22.17 -12.31 -11.14
CA LEU A 362 22.63 -11.20 -11.97
C LEU A 362 22.98 -9.99 -11.11
N PHE A 363 22.14 -9.64 -10.14
CA PHE A 363 22.41 -8.58 -9.19
C PHE A 363 23.75 -8.79 -8.49
N MET A 364 24.01 -10.00 -7.98
CA MET A 364 25.30 -10.35 -7.37
C MET A 364 26.47 -10.35 -8.36
N LYS A 365 26.24 -10.50 -9.67
CA LYS A 365 27.31 -10.32 -10.66
C LYS A 365 27.60 -8.83 -10.87
N LEU A 366 26.56 -8.01 -11.08
CA LEU A 366 26.69 -6.57 -11.27
C LEU A 366 27.34 -5.87 -10.07
N LEU A 367 27.02 -6.35 -8.87
CA LEU A 367 27.50 -5.77 -7.62
C LEU A 367 28.99 -6.04 -7.35
N PHE A 368 29.52 -7.16 -7.85
CA PHE A 368 30.87 -7.65 -7.59
C PHE A 368 31.68 -7.85 -8.88
N ALA A 369 31.31 -7.13 -9.93
CA ALA A 369 32.03 -7.02 -11.20
C ALA A 369 32.86 -5.75 -11.17
#